data_AF-A0AAE9WRI6-F1
#
_entry.id   AF-A0AAE9WRI6-F1
#
_cell.length_a   1.000
_cell.length_b   1.000
_cell.length_c   1.000
_cell.angle_alpha   90.00
_cell.angle_beta   90.00
_cell.angle_gamma   90.00
#
_symmetry.space_group_name_H-M   'P 1'
#
loop_
_entity.id
_entity.type
_entity.pdbx_description
1 polymer ?
#
loop_
_entity_poly.entity_id
_entity_poly.type
_entity_poly.pdbx_seq_one_letter_code
_entity_poly.pdbx_strand_id
1 'polypeptide(L)'
;MSNEIKRKSESLPTQKDIANQIHKIDKEVIDNLNKEIIKEQNIIKHKPHVCSEPSYERDYSYLCPDDWVKNSSDQCWGIDYDGHCESLKYFQDYTDDEKKEFELNCCVSWPKLKKTSHKQKREDTLRGSINPNNGLIVKPNK
;
A
#
# COMPACT_ATOMS: atom_id res chain seq x y z
N MET A 1 -17.84 -71.71 -2.49
CA MET A 1 -18.67 -70.49 -2.54
C MET A 1 -19.01 -69.92 -1.15
N SER A 2 -19.60 -70.69 -0.22
CA SER A 2 -20.02 -70.16 1.11
C SER A 2 -18.90 -69.53 1.97
N ASN A 3 -17.73 -70.17 2.03
CA ASN A 3 -16.58 -69.67 2.81
C ASN A 3 -16.02 -68.35 2.27
N GLU A 4 -16.19 -68.09 0.98
CA GLU A 4 -15.70 -66.89 0.32
C GLU A 4 -16.58 -65.68 0.63
N ILE A 5 -17.90 -65.91 0.75
CA ILE A 5 -18.88 -64.90 1.16
C ILE A 5 -18.64 -64.51 2.61
N LYS A 6 -18.39 -65.49 3.49
CA LYS A 6 -18.11 -65.24 4.92
C LYS A 6 -16.83 -64.42 5.12
N ARG A 7 -15.75 -64.75 4.41
CA ARG A 7 -14.50 -63.96 4.47
C ARG A 7 -14.71 -62.54 3.97
N LYS A 8 -15.49 -62.35 2.90
CA LYS A 8 -15.83 -61.01 2.38
C LYS A 8 -16.68 -60.22 3.38
N SER A 9 -17.65 -60.84 4.05
CA SER A 9 -18.45 -60.15 5.08
C SER A 9 -17.62 -59.78 6.32
N GLU A 10 -16.67 -60.62 6.72
CA GLU A 10 -15.78 -60.35 7.86
C GLU A 10 -14.76 -59.25 7.54
N SER A 11 -14.45 -59.02 6.27
CA SER A 11 -13.55 -57.94 5.82
C SER A 11 -14.21 -56.57 5.76
N LEU A 12 -15.53 -56.49 5.89
CA LEU A 12 -16.25 -55.21 5.87
C LEU A 12 -16.17 -54.53 7.23
N PRO A 13 -15.96 -53.20 7.27
CA PRO A 13 -15.95 -52.46 8.52
C PRO A 13 -17.31 -52.52 9.21
N THR A 14 -17.29 -52.68 10.52
CA THR A 14 -18.52 -52.65 11.32
C THR A 14 -19.04 -51.22 11.46
N GLN A 15 -20.30 -51.08 11.86
CA GLN A 15 -20.89 -49.76 12.13
C GLN A 15 -20.07 -48.95 13.16
N LYS A 16 -19.46 -49.62 14.14
CA LYS A 16 -18.59 -49.01 15.13
C LYS A 16 -17.27 -48.53 14.51
N ASP A 17 -16.69 -49.29 13.60
CA ASP A 17 -15.47 -48.90 12.89
C ASP A 17 -15.71 -47.66 12.02
N ILE A 18 -16.84 -47.64 11.32
CA ILE A 18 -17.27 -46.49 10.51
C ILE A 18 -17.47 -45.26 11.41
N ALA A 19 -18.18 -45.39 12.54
CA ALA A 19 -18.41 -44.27 13.46
C ALA A 19 -17.10 -43.72 14.04
N ASN A 20 -16.18 -44.60 14.46
CA ASN A 20 -14.86 -44.18 14.95
C ASN A 20 -14.05 -43.45 13.87
N GLN A 21 -14.14 -43.91 12.62
CA GLN A 21 -13.47 -43.27 11.50
C GLN A 21 -14.05 -41.88 11.21
N ILE A 22 -15.38 -41.74 11.25
CA ILE A 22 -16.06 -40.44 11.13
C ILE A 22 -15.57 -39.49 12.23
N HIS A 23 -15.61 -39.92 13.50
CA HIS A 23 -15.15 -39.09 14.61
C HIS A 23 -13.68 -38.67 14.49
N LYS A 24 -12.82 -39.55 13.97
CA LYS A 24 -11.42 -39.22 13.74
C LYS A 24 -11.27 -38.14 12.67
N ILE A 25 -12.00 -38.27 11.55
CA ILE A 25 -12.00 -37.30 10.46
C ILE A 25 -12.55 -35.96 10.95
N ASP A 26 -13.69 -35.97 11.64
CA ASP A 26 -14.32 -34.76 12.19
C ASP A 26 -13.35 -34.01 13.10
N LYS A 27 -12.66 -34.73 14.00
CA LYS A 27 -11.67 -34.13 14.90
C LYS A 27 -10.54 -33.47 14.12
N GLU A 28 -9.98 -34.14 13.11
CA GLU A 28 -8.90 -33.60 12.30
C GLU A 28 -9.32 -32.34 11.53
N VAL A 29 -10.52 -32.35 10.95
CA VAL A 29 -11.09 -31.19 10.26
C VAL A 29 -11.31 -30.03 11.22
N ILE A 30 -11.89 -30.28 12.40
CA ILE A 30 -12.10 -29.26 13.43
C ILE A 30 -10.76 -28.66 13.89
N ASP A 31 -9.75 -29.50 14.14
CA ASP A 31 -8.43 -29.03 14.56
C ASP A 31 -7.76 -28.16 13.48
N ASN A 32 -7.93 -28.50 12.20
CA ASN A 32 -7.42 -27.69 11.09
C ASN A 32 -8.16 -26.36 10.96
N LEU A 33 -9.51 -26.36 11.02
CA LEU A 33 -10.32 -25.14 11.00
C LEU A 33 -9.96 -24.20 12.16
N ASN A 34 -9.77 -24.75 13.37
CA ASN A 34 -9.35 -23.96 14.53
C ASN A 34 -7.99 -23.28 14.30
N LYS A 35 -7.03 -23.98 13.70
CA LYS A 35 -5.72 -23.39 13.35
C LYS A 35 -5.87 -22.26 12.32
N GLU A 36 -6.71 -22.44 11.30
CA GLU A 36 -6.98 -21.42 10.29
C GLU A 36 -7.64 -20.17 10.91
N ILE A 37 -8.66 -20.35 11.75
CA ILE A 37 -9.32 -19.24 12.47
C ILE A 37 -8.32 -18.45 13.32
N ILE A 38 -7.46 -19.14 14.08
CA ILE A 38 -6.44 -18.48 14.90
C ILE A 38 -5.45 -17.70 14.02
N LYS A 39 -5.06 -18.26 12.88
CA LYS A 39 -4.18 -17.59 11.91
C LYS A 39 -4.83 -16.33 11.35
N GLU A 40 -6.09 -16.41 10.92
CA GLU A 40 -6.85 -15.27 10.42
C GLU A 40 -7.04 -14.19 11.50
N GLN A 41 -7.42 -14.57 12.72
CA GLN A 41 -7.56 -13.61 13.83
C GLN A 41 -6.25 -12.91 14.17
N ASN A 42 -5.12 -13.64 14.16
CA ASN A 42 -3.80 -13.05 14.34
C ASN A 42 -3.45 -12.10 13.18
N ILE A 43 -3.79 -12.45 11.94
CA ILE A 43 -3.63 -11.56 10.78
C ILE A 43 -4.52 -10.33 10.91
N ILE A 44 -5.74 -10.42 11.44
CA ILE A 44 -6.64 -9.28 11.64
C ILE A 44 -6.11 -8.37 12.76
N LYS A 45 -5.62 -8.94 13.86
CA LYS A 45 -5.02 -8.19 14.97
C LYS A 45 -3.71 -7.49 14.56
N HIS A 46 -2.94 -8.11 13.68
CA HIS A 46 -1.72 -7.56 13.11
C HIS A 46 -1.93 -7.06 11.67
N LYS A 47 -3.17 -6.77 11.29
CA LYS A 47 -3.47 -6.38 9.91
C LYS A 47 -2.71 -5.08 9.70
N PRO A 48 -1.77 -5.01 8.73
CA PRO A 48 -1.20 -3.73 8.37
C PRO A 48 -2.38 -2.84 8.04
N HIS A 49 -2.47 -1.71 8.72
CA HIS A 49 -3.50 -0.73 8.45
C HIS A 49 -3.18 -0.18 7.06
N VAL A 50 -3.70 -0.83 6.02
CA VAL A 50 -3.41 -0.45 4.64
C VAL A 50 -4.25 0.79 4.34
N CYS A 51 -3.57 1.90 4.29
CA CYS A 51 -4.15 3.21 4.00
C CYS A 51 -4.52 3.29 2.51
N SER A 52 -5.52 4.11 2.20
CA SER A 52 -5.91 4.31 0.80
C SER A 52 -4.77 4.99 0.05
N GLU A 53 -4.36 4.43 -1.09
CA GLU A 53 -3.36 5.04 -1.95
C GLU A 53 -3.89 6.38 -2.51
N PRO A 54 -3.19 7.51 -2.29
CA PRO A 54 -3.52 8.75 -2.98
C PRO A 54 -3.51 8.60 -4.52
N SER A 55 -4.39 9.37 -5.19
CA SER A 55 -4.60 9.33 -6.64
C SER A 55 -3.59 10.13 -7.47
N TYR A 56 -2.51 10.62 -6.86
CA TYR A 56 -1.52 11.49 -7.47
C TYR A 56 -0.11 10.88 -7.41
N GLU A 57 0.82 11.37 -8.22
CA GLU A 57 2.23 10.96 -8.17
C GLU A 57 2.97 11.68 -7.04
N ARG A 58 3.72 10.94 -6.23
CA ARG A 58 4.39 11.46 -5.02
C ARG A 58 5.79 11.96 -5.35
N ASP A 59 6.23 12.95 -4.61
CA ASP A 59 7.59 13.48 -4.65
C ASP A 59 8.40 12.95 -3.46
N TYR A 60 9.01 11.78 -3.61
CA TYR A 60 9.86 11.17 -2.59
C TYR A 60 11.22 11.89 -2.44
N SER A 61 11.51 12.90 -3.28
CA SER A 61 12.64 13.80 -3.08
C SER A 61 12.50 14.62 -1.78
N TYR A 62 11.27 14.79 -1.28
CA TYR A 62 11.03 15.40 0.01
C TYR A 62 11.42 14.46 1.15
N LEU A 63 12.12 15.02 2.14
CA LEU A 63 12.58 14.26 3.31
C LEU A 63 11.39 13.81 4.18
N CYS A 64 10.46 14.71 4.46
CA CYS A 64 9.32 14.46 5.34
C CYS A 64 8.03 14.31 4.54
N PRO A 65 7.05 13.55 5.08
CA PRO A 65 5.68 13.56 4.57
C PRO A 65 5.05 14.96 4.57
N ASP A 66 3.97 15.12 3.83
CA ASP A 66 3.07 16.27 3.91
C ASP A 66 2.50 16.37 5.33
N ASP A 67 2.33 17.59 5.83
CA ASP A 67 1.91 17.89 7.22
C ASP A 67 2.89 17.48 8.33
N TRP A 68 4.10 17.00 8.00
CA TRP A 68 5.15 16.71 8.97
C TRP A 68 6.20 17.82 9.04
N VAL A 69 6.64 18.15 10.25
CA VAL A 69 7.63 19.19 10.50
C VAL A 69 9.02 18.58 10.63
N LYS A 70 9.96 19.10 9.85
CA LYS A 70 11.38 18.74 9.97
C LYS A 70 12.00 19.44 11.18
N ASN A 71 12.58 18.67 12.09
CA ASN A 71 13.32 19.16 13.25
C ASN A 71 14.81 19.43 12.89
N SER A 72 15.54 20.11 13.78
CA SER A 72 16.96 20.48 13.62
C SER A 72 17.90 19.28 13.44
N SER A 73 17.47 18.09 13.88
CA SER A 73 18.21 16.83 13.75
C SER A 73 17.80 16.03 12.50
N ASP A 74 17.19 16.67 11.50
CA ASP A 74 16.65 16.05 10.29
C ASP A 74 15.58 14.96 10.52
N GLN A 75 15.00 14.92 11.72
CA GLN A 75 13.85 14.09 12.04
C GLN A 75 12.57 14.73 11.51
N CYS A 76 11.65 13.92 11.02
CA CYS A 76 10.33 14.35 10.64
C CYS A 76 9.37 14.05 11.80
N TRP A 77 8.62 15.07 12.22
CA TRP A 77 7.66 15.00 13.32
C TRP A 77 6.24 15.33 12.84
N GLY A 78 5.35 14.35 12.89
CA GLY A 78 3.92 14.53 12.68
C GLY A 78 3.25 15.02 13.95
N ILE A 79 3.16 16.35 14.12
CA ILE A 79 2.57 16.99 15.31
C ILE A 79 1.12 16.56 15.51
N ASP A 80 0.35 16.51 14.41
CA ASP A 80 -1.08 16.17 14.40
C ASP A 80 -1.33 14.74 13.88
N TYR A 81 -0.33 13.86 13.96
CA TYR A 81 -0.43 12.49 13.46
C TYR A 81 -1.16 11.60 14.47
N ASP A 82 -2.38 11.18 14.11
CA ASP A 82 -3.25 10.28 14.91
C ASP A 82 -3.17 8.80 14.44
N GLY A 83 -2.20 8.47 13.59
CA GLY A 83 -2.03 7.10 13.11
C GLY A 83 -1.32 6.20 14.12
N HIS A 84 -1.32 4.90 13.84
CA HIS A 84 -0.79 3.86 14.74
C HIS A 84 0.74 3.68 14.67
N CYS A 85 1.43 4.46 13.84
CA CYS A 85 2.89 4.45 13.77
C CYS A 85 3.52 5.47 14.73
N GLU A 86 4.85 5.49 14.82
CA GLU A 86 5.56 6.54 15.53
C GLU A 86 5.44 7.88 14.79
N SER A 87 5.12 8.95 15.52
CA SER A 87 5.01 10.30 14.98
C SER A 87 6.37 10.97 14.72
N LEU A 88 7.48 10.36 15.15
CA LEU A 88 8.84 10.88 15.00
C LEU A 88 9.71 9.86 14.27
N LYS A 89 10.19 10.17 13.06
CA LYS A 89 10.99 9.25 12.24
C LYS A 89 12.11 9.93 11.46
N TYR A 90 13.12 9.15 11.10
CA TYR A 90 14.21 9.55 10.21
C TYR A 90 14.00 8.90 8.84
N PHE A 91 14.00 9.71 7.78
CA PHE A 91 13.84 9.26 6.39
C PHE A 91 15.06 9.57 5.51
N GLN A 92 16.18 9.97 6.12
CA GLN A 92 17.40 10.36 5.39
C GLN A 92 17.99 9.19 4.59
N ASP A 93 18.01 8.00 5.20
CA ASP A 93 18.57 6.79 4.61
C ASP A 93 17.52 5.94 3.89
N TYR A 94 16.27 6.41 3.82
CA TYR A 94 15.17 5.65 3.23
C TYR A 94 15.17 5.86 1.71
N THR A 95 15.08 4.75 0.99
CA THR A 95 14.78 4.71 -0.44
C THR A 95 13.35 5.13 -0.73
N ASP A 96 13.07 5.49 -1.98
CA ASP A 96 11.72 5.90 -2.39
C ASP A 96 10.69 4.78 -2.17
N ASP A 97 11.09 3.52 -2.36
CA ASP A 97 10.24 2.35 -2.10
C ASP A 97 9.94 2.18 -0.60
N GLU A 98 10.92 2.38 0.28
CA GLU A 98 10.72 2.33 1.74
C GLU A 98 9.83 3.47 2.24
N LYS A 99 9.96 4.67 1.65
CA LYS A 99 9.06 5.79 1.95
C LYS A 99 7.63 5.49 1.51
N LYS A 100 7.45 4.89 0.32
CA LYS A 100 6.15 4.45 -0.18
C LYS A 100 5.51 3.40 0.73
N GLU A 101 6.30 2.43 1.19
CA GLU A 101 5.84 1.42 2.15
C GLU A 101 5.43 2.07 3.48
N PHE A 102 6.20 3.05 3.96
CA PHE A 102 5.84 3.80 5.16
C PHE A 102 4.54 4.60 4.98
N GLU A 103 4.34 5.25 3.84
CA GLU A 103 3.08 5.94 3.50
C GLU A 103 1.87 5.00 3.58
N LEU A 104 1.99 3.82 2.96
CA LEU A 104 0.92 2.82 2.93
C LEU A 104 0.64 2.21 4.30
N ASN A 105 1.70 1.95 5.07
CA ASN A 105 1.60 1.33 6.38
C ASN A 105 1.17 2.32 7.46
N CYS A 106 1.53 3.59 7.35
CA CYS A 106 1.34 4.60 8.40
C CYS A 106 0.37 5.72 8.02
N CYS A 107 -0.35 5.64 6.90
CA CYS A 107 -1.34 6.66 6.53
C CYS A 107 -0.79 8.07 6.41
N VAL A 108 0.49 8.19 6.11
CA VAL A 108 1.12 9.49 5.82
C VAL A 108 1.20 9.65 4.31
N SER A 109 1.09 10.88 3.81
CA SER A 109 1.16 11.14 2.38
C SER A 109 2.40 11.96 2.08
N TRP A 110 3.17 11.62 1.05
CA TRP A 110 4.23 12.51 0.57
C TRP A 110 3.66 13.60 -0.35
N PRO A 111 4.31 14.78 -0.42
CA PRO A 111 3.85 15.87 -1.26
C PRO A 111 3.75 15.47 -2.73
N LYS A 112 2.83 16.13 -3.45
CA LYS A 112 2.58 15.86 -4.87
C LYS A 112 3.80 16.22 -5.70
N LEU A 113 4.17 15.34 -6.64
CA LEU A 113 5.15 15.64 -7.67
C LEU A 113 4.64 16.80 -8.51
N LYS A 114 5.27 17.97 -8.31
CA LYS A 114 4.97 19.14 -9.13
C LYS A 114 5.49 18.84 -10.51
N LYS A 115 4.58 18.48 -11.43
CA LYS A 115 4.88 18.58 -12.86
C LYS A 115 5.31 20.02 -13.06
N THR A 116 6.59 20.23 -13.36
CA THR A 116 7.07 21.53 -13.79
C THR A 116 6.27 21.83 -15.05
N SER A 117 5.20 22.60 -14.91
CA SER A 117 4.84 23.51 -15.98
C SER A 117 6.08 24.37 -16.10
N HIS A 118 7.02 23.97 -16.96
CA HIS A 118 7.89 24.93 -17.57
C HIS A 118 6.92 25.98 -18.08
N LYS A 119 6.76 27.08 -17.32
CA LYS A 119 6.61 28.38 -17.93
C LYS A 119 7.87 28.44 -18.77
N GLN A 120 7.79 27.92 -20.00
CA GLN A 120 8.51 28.49 -21.11
C GLN A 120 8.37 29.97 -20.83
N LYS A 121 9.48 30.65 -20.50
CA LYS A 121 9.51 32.10 -20.65
C LYS A 121 8.88 32.29 -22.02
N ARG A 122 7.66 32.80 -22.07
CA ARG A 122 7.11 33.27 -23.34
C ARG A 122 8.07 34.39 -23.64
N GLU A 123 9.10 34.07 -24.42
CA GLU A 123 9.90 35.06 -25.10
C GLU A 123 8.85 35.96 -25.72
N ASP A 124 8.77 37.21 -25.26
CA ASP A 124 7.67 38.10 -25.57
C ASP A 124 7.57 38.19 -27.10
N THR A 125 6.74 37.35 -27.71
CA THR A 125 6.43 37.43 -29.13
C THR A 125 5.62 38.69 -29.26
N LEU A 126 6.31 39.82 -29.43
CA LEU A 126 5.73 41.11 -29.71
C LEU A 126 4.93 40.91 -31.01
N ARG A 127 3.61 40.75 -30.91
CA ARG A 127 2.72 40.78 -32.06
C ARG A 127 2.34 42.24 -32.29
N GLY A 128 2.81 42.82 -33.39
CA GLY A 128 2.53 44.20 -33.77
C GLY A 128 2.85 44.43 -35.24
N SER A 129 2.40 45.57 -35.77
CA SER A 129 2.70 45.97 -37.14
C SER A 129 4.22 46.10 -37.34
N ILE A 130 4.73 45.58 -38.45
CA ILE A 130 6.14 45.65 -38.79
C ILE A 130 6.39 46.95 -39.56
N ASN A 131 7.44 47.69 -39.20
CA ASN A 131 7.86 48.88 -39.93
C ASN A 131 8.49 48.46 -41.28
N PRO A 132 7.97 48.97 -42.42
CA PRO A 132 8.41 48.53 -43.75
C PRO A 132 9.86 48.93 -44.10
N ASN A 133 10.45 49.89 -43.39
CA ASN A 133 11.79 50.40 -43.70
C ASN A 133 12.91 49.65 -42.96
N ASN A 134 12.63 49.04 -41.80
CA ASN A 134 13.65 48.41 -40.97
C ASN A 134 13.25 47.04 -40.41
N GLY A 135 12.04 46.54 -40.72
CA GLY A 135 11.59 45.22 -40.31
C GLY A 135 11.33 45.07 -38.81
N LEU A 136 11.35 46.15 -38.03
CA LEU A 136 11.13 46.12 -36.59
C LEU A 136 9.66 46.24 -36.23
N ILE A 137 9.25 45.57 -35.15
CA ILE A 137 7.87 45.57 -34.64
C ILE A 137 7.60 46.90 -33.93
N VAL A 138 6.60 47.63 -34.42
CA VAL A 138 6.21 48.93 -33.86
C VAL A 138 5.57 48.71 -32.49
N LYS A 139 6.23 49.20 -31.43
CA LYS A 139 5.67 49.20 -30.08
C LYS A 139 4.51 50.21 -30.02
N PRO A 140 3.35 49.84 -29.45
CA PRO A 140 2.26 50.81 -29.25
C PRO A 140 2.72 51.89 -28.27
N ASN A 141 2.55 53.16 -28.66
CA ASN A 141 2.77 54.29 -27.75
C ASN A 141 1.68 54.28 -26.67
N LYS A 142 2.08 54.41 -25.40
CA LYS A 142 1.17 54.63 -24.27
C LYS A 142 0.53 56.00 -24.34
#